data_AF-A0A8B9RZ43-F1
#
_entry.id   AF-A0A8B9RZ43-F1
#
_cell.length_a   1.000
_cell.length_b   1.000
_cell.length_c   1.000
_cell.angle_alpha   90.00
_cell.angle_beta   90.00
_cell.angle_gamma   90.00
#
_symmetry.space_group_name_H-M   'P 1'
#
loop_
_entity.id
_entity.type
_entity.pdbx_description
1 polymer ?
#
loop_
_entity_poly.entity_id
_entity_poly.type
_entity_poly.pdbx_seq_one_letter_code
_entity_poly.pdbx_strand_id
1 'polypeptide(L)'
;EVGAGGAVRLTLELRKERSRDAARCRRSRETEVFYQLAHTLPFARGVSAHLDKASIMRLTISYLRVHRLLAAGEPLLGPLWDLLGPPNTHGIP
;
A
#
# COMPACT_ATOMS: atom_id res chain seq x y z
N GLU A 1 -4.47 10.07 56.32
CA GLU A 1 -4.28 8.88 55.48
C GLU A 1 -4.72 9.17 54.04
N VAL A 2 -3.78 9.49 53.15
CA VAL A 2 -4.07 9.50 51.71
C VAL A 2 -3.90 8.05 51.24
N GLY A 3 -5.02 7.33 51.18
CA GLY A 3 -5.06 5.87 51.05
C GLY A 3 -4.50 5.34 49.74
N ALA A 4 -3.82 4.19 49.82
CA ALA A 4 -3.23 3.43 48.71
C ALA A 4 -4.19 3.20 47.52
N GLY A 5 -5.50 3.19 47.75
CA GLY A 5 -6.53 3.09 46.69
C GLY A 5 -6.50 4.25 45.67
N GLY A 6 -6.08 5.45 46.07
CA GLY A 6 -5.93 6.60 45.16
C GLY A 6 -4.78 6.40 44.17
N ALA A 7 -3.63 5.91 44.64
CA ALA A 7 -2.46 5.66 43.80
C ALA A 7 -2.68 4.50 42.81
N VAL A 8 -3.36 3.42 43.23
CA VAL A 8 -3.72 2.30 42.34
C VAL A 8 -4.68 2.74 41.23
N ARG A 9 -5.65 3.60 41.55
CA ARG A 9 -6.56 4.15 40.52
C ARG A 9 -5.82 5.03 39.51
N LEU A 10 -4.94 5.93 39.97
CA LEU A 10 -4.14 6.79 39.08
C LEU A 10 -3.20 5.97 38.17
N THR A 11 -2.57 4.92 38.70
CA THR A 11 -1.69 4.03 37.91
C THR A 11 -2.48 3.19 36.89
N LEU A 12 -3.69 2.74 37.22
CA LEU A 12 -4.59 2.08 36.27
C LEU A 12 -5.03 3.01 35.14
N GLU A 13 -5.43 4.24 35.47
CA GLU A 13 -5.82 5.23 34.46
C GLU A 13 -4.65 5.56 33.52
N LEU A 14 -3.43 5.71 34.05
CA LEU A 14 -2.24 5.92 33.23
C LEU A 14 -1.90 4.73 32.33
N ARG A 15 -2.12 3.49 32.79
CA ARG A 15 -1.97 2.28 31.95
C ARG A 15 -3.02 2.23 30.84
N LYS A 16 -4.27 2.59 31.14
CA LYS A 16 -5.34 2.69 30.14
C LYS A 16 -5.02 3.76 29.10
N GLU A 17 -4.52 4.91 29.54
CA GLU A 17 -4.10 6.00 28.65
C GLU A 17 -2.98 5.54 27.70
N ARG A 18 -1.93 4.92 28.23
CA ARG A 18 -0.85 4.34 27.41
C ARG A 18 -1.34 3.30 26.41
N SER A 19 -2.28 2.44 26.81
CA SER A 19 -2.88 1.45 25.91
C SER A 19 -3.68 2.12 24.78
N ARG A 20 -4.41 3.19 25.11
CA ARG A 20 -5.18 3.99 24.15
C ARG A 20 -4.25 4.68 23.15
N ASP A 21 -3.17 5.29 23.61
CA ASP A 21 -2.16 5.90 22.76
C ASP A 21 -1.47 4.87 21.87
N ALA A 22 -1.12 3.71 22.42
CA ALA A 22 -0.56 2.61 21.63
C ALA A 22 -1.54 2.14 20.54
N ALA A 23 -2.83 2.03 20.84
CA ALA A 23 -3.85 1.67 19.85
C ALA A 23 -4.02 2.75 18.77
N ARG A 24 -3.99 4.03 19.16
CA ARG A 24 -4.03 5.16 18.22
C ARG A 24 -2.81 5.16 17.31
N CYS A 25 -1.61 4.98 17.86
CA CYS A 25 -0.36 4.91 17.09
C CYS A 25 -0.41 3.78 16.06
N ARG A 26 -0.87 2.57 16.46
CA ARG A 26 -1.06 1.46 15.53
C ARG A 26 -2.04 1.80 14.39
N ARG A 27 -3.20 2.37 14.70
CA ARG A 27 -4.20 2.78 13.70
C ARG A 27 -3.67 3.84 12.75
N SER A 28 -2.94 4.83 13.27
CA SER A 28 -2.34 5.90 12.46
C SER A 28 -1.32 5.33 11.48
N ARG A 29 -0.41 4.47 11.97
CA ARG A 29 0.62 3.83 11.15
C ARG A 29 0.01 2.91 10.09
N GLU A 30 -1.01 2.14 10.43
CA GLU A 30 -1.73 1.29 9.48
C GLU A 30 -2.34 2.14 8.35
N THR A 31 -3.03 3.23 8.70
CA THR A 31 -3.61 4.16 7.72
C THR A 31 -2.55 4.79 6.82
N GLU A 32 -1.42 5.22 7.39
CA GLU A 32 -0.30 5.75 6.62
C GLU A 32 0.23 4.72 5.61
N VAL A 33 0.44 3.47 6.03
CA VAL A 33 0.90 2.39 5.14
C VAL A 33 -0.10 2.12 4.02
N PHE A 34 -1.41 2.14 4.30
CA PHE A 34 -2.44 1.99 3.26
C PHE A 34 -2.39 3.12 2.23
N TYR A 35 -2.24 4.36 2.67
CA TYR A 35 -2.12 5.49 1.74
C TYR A 35 -0.83 5.43 0.93
N GLN A 36 0.30 5.07 1.54
CA GLN A 36 1.55 4.84 0.80
C GLN A 36 1.35 3.77 -0.28
N LEU A 37 0.72 2.63 0.06
CA LEU A 37 0.40 1.58 -0.91
C LEU A 37 -0.45 2.12 -2.06
N ALA A 38 -1.52 2.87 -1.77
CA ALA A 38 -2.39 3.48 -2.78
C ALA A 38 -1.64 4.42 -3.74
N HIS A 39 -0.60 5.11 -3.25
CA HIS A 39 0.25 5.99 -4.06
C HIS A 39 1.27 5.24 -4.93
N THR A 40 1.58 3.98 -4.62
CA THR A 40 2.46 3.14 -5.46
C THR A 40 1.71 2.45 -6.61
N LEU A 41 0.38 2.34 -6.52
CA LEU A 41 -0.44 1.77 -7.58
C LEU A 41 -0.46 2.70 -8.80
N PRO A 42 -0.63 2.18 -10.04
CA PRO A 42 -0.63 2.95 -11.27
C PRO A 42 -1.94 3.72 -11.48
N PHE A 43 -2.31 4.58 -10.54
CA PHE A 43 -3.48 5.44 -10.59
C PHE A 43 -3.10 6.92 -10.47
N ALA A 44 -3.94 7.80 -11.01
CA ALA A 44 -3.78 9.23 -10.81
C ALA A 44 -3.89 9.57 -9.31
N ARG A 45 -3.02 10.47 -8.82
CA ARG A 45 -2.95 10.86 -7.39
C ARG A 45 -4.31 11.29 -6.81
N GLY A 46 -5.15 11.92 -7.63
CA GLY A 46 -6.50 12.35 -7.22
C GLY A 46 -7.44 11.18 -6.92
N VAL A 47 -7.30 10.04 -7.60
CA VAL A 47 -8.10 8.84 -7.33
C VAL A 47 -7.58 8.14 -6.07
N SER A 48 -6.26 7.95 -5.96
CA SER A 48 -5.65 7.28 -4.80
C SER A 48 -5.97 7.93 -3.46
N ALA A 49 -6.12 9.26 -3.41
CA ALA A 49 -6.43 9.99 -2.19
C ALA A 49 -7.82 9.67 -1.60
N HIS A 50 -8.77 9.23 -2.44
CA HIS A 50 -10.16 8.96 -2.04
C HIS A 50 -10.46 7.47 -1.86
N LEU A 51 -9.46 6.60 -2.01
CA LEU A 51 -9.65 5.17 -1.86
C LEU A 51 -9.82 4.78 -0.38
N ASP A 52 -10.84 3.97 -0.10
CA ASP A 52 -10.98 3.28 1.17
C ASP A 52 -10.00 2.09 1.28
N LYS A 53 -9.70 1.64 2.50
CA LYS A 53 -8.74 0.56 2.77
C LYS A 53 -9.08 -0.75 2.04
N ALA A 54 -10.37 -1.11 1.93
CA ALA A 54 -10.77 -2.34 1.26
C ALA A 54 -10.59 -2.23 -0.26
N SER A 55 -10.91 -1.07 -0.85
CA SER A 55 -10.64 -0.82 -2.26
C SER A 55 -9.15 -0.81 -2.57
N ILE A 56 -8.29 -0.22 -1.72
CA ILE A 56 -6.82 -0.29 -1.86
C ILE A 56 -6.36 -1.76 -1.91
N MET A 57 -6.83 -2.61 -1.01
CA MET A 57 -6.50 -4.03 -1.01
C MET A 57 -6.96 -4.75 -2.28
N ARG A 58 -8.23 -4.56 -2.67
CA ARG A 58 -8.80 -5.19 -3.87
C ARG A 58 -8.03 -4.80 -5.12
N LEU A 59 -7.75 -3.51 -5.30
CA LEU A 59 -7.01 -2.99 -6.45
C LEU A 59 -5.56 -3.48 -6.46
N THR A 60 -4.89 -3.52 -5.31
CA THR A 60 -3.52 -4.06 -5.20
C THR A 60 -3.48 -5.53 -5.61
N ILE A 61 -4.40 -6.36 -5.08
CA ILE A 61 -4.47 -7.78 -5.42
C ILE A 61 -4.76 -7.96 -6.92
N SER A 62 -5.73 -7.22 -7.46
CA SER A 62 -6.06 -7.26 -8.89
C SER A 62 -4.87 -6.85 -9.76
N TYR A 63 -4.16 -5.78 -9.39
CA TYR A 63 -2.97 -5.31 -10.10
C TYR A 63 -1.88 -6.39 -10.16
N LEU A 64 -1.55 -7.00 -9.01
CA LEU A 64 -0.55 -8.07 -8.94
C LEU A 64 -0.98 -9.31 -9.75
N ARG A 65 -2.27 -9.66 -9.75
CA ARG A 65 -2.79 -10.78 -10.55
C ARG A 65 -2.66 -10.52 -12.04
N VAL A 66 -3.09 -9.35 -12.50
CA VAL A 66 -2.97 -8.95 -13.92
C VAL A 66 -1.50 -8.93 -14.34
N HIS A 67 -0.63 -8.33 -13.54
CA HIS A 67 0.80 -8.30 -13.85
C HIS A 67 1.41 -9.71 -13.97
N ARG A 68 1.01 -10.64 -13.10
CA ARG A 68 1.44 -12.05 -13.20
C ARG A 68 0.87 -12.75 -14.44
N LEU A 69 -0.38 -12.48 -14.82
CA LEU A 69 -0.98 -13.03 -16.04
C LEU A 69 -0.30 -12.49 -17.30
N LEU A 70 0.01 -11.20 -17.34
CA LEU A 70 0.76 -10.59 -18.45
C LEU A 70 2.18 -11.14 -18.53
N ALA A 71 2.86 -11.31 -17.38
CA ALA A 71 4.20 -11.89 -17.34
C ALA A 71 4.21 -13.39 -17.70
N ALA A 72 3.17 -14.15 -17.34
CA ALA A 72 3.03 -15.56 -17.73
C ALA A 72 2.52 -15.74 -19.16
N GLY A 73 1.83 -14.74 -19.70
CA GLY A 73 1.37 -14.66 -21.09
C GLY A 73 2.43 -14.18 -22.08
N GLU A 74 3.64 -13.88 -21.62
CA GLU A 74 4.84 -13.61 -22.43
C GLU A 74 5.77 -14.83 -22.58
N PRO A 75 5.37 -15.90 -23.30
CA PRO A 75 6.36 -16.79 -23.90
C PRO A 75 6.61 -16.49 -25.39
N LEU A 76 5.98 -15.49 -26.03
CA LEU A 76 6.05 -15.32 -27.49
C LEU A 76 6.60 -13.98 -28.01
N LEU A 77 6.70 -12.91 -27.22
CA LEU A 77 7.24 -11.63 -27.73
C LEU A 77 8.69 -11.37 -27.28
N GLY A 78 9.20 -12.12 -26.30
CA GLY A 78 10.60 -12.07 -25.89
C GLY A 78 11.60 -12.43 -27.00
N PRO A 79 11.45 -13.57 -27.71
CA PRO A 79 12.37 -13.93 -28.79
C PRO A 79 12.17 -13.11 -30.07
N LEU A 80 10.96 -12.58 -30.31
CA LEU A 80 10.62 -11.85 -31.53
C LEU A 80 11.19 -10.41 -31.52
N TRP A 81 11.13 -9.73 -30.37
CA TRP A 81 11.63 -8.36 -30.23
C TRP A 81 13.17 -8.29 -30.34
N ASP A 82 13.87 -9.32 -29.84
CA ASP A 82 15.33 -9.43 -29.96
C ASP A 82 15.80 -9.86 -31.36
N LEU A 83 14.95 -10.55 -32.14
CA LEU A 83 15.26 -10.99 -33.51
C LEU A 83 14.87 -9.99 -34.61
N LEU A 84 13.87 -9.11 -34.38
CA LEU A 84 13.43 -8.15 -35.39
C LEU A 84 14.26 -6.85 -35.39
N GLY A 85 14.98 -6.53 -34.30
CA GLY A 85 15.71 -5.28 -34.17
C GLY A 85 14.80 -4.04 -34.25
N PRO A 86 15.21 -2.87 -33.72
CA PRO A 86 14.46 -1.64 -33.96
C PRO A 86 14.38 -1.39 -35.47
N PRO A 87 13.20 -1.06 -36.03
CA PRO A 87 13.09 -0.76 -37.45
C PRO A 87 14.03 0.39 -37.79
N ASN A 88 14.99 0.10 -38.66
CA ASN A 88 15.92 1.07 -39.24
C ASN A 88 15.15 2.34 -39.64
N THR A 89 15.40 3.46 -38.95
CA THR A 89 15.05 4.79 -39.44
C THR A 89 16.08 5.20 -40.50
N HIS A 90 16.15 4.47 -41.60
CA HIS A 90 16.91 4.88 -42.76
C HIS A 90 15.96 5.36 -43.85
N GLY A 91 15.84 6.68 -43.94
CA GLY A 91 15.65 7.42 -45.18
C GLY A 91 14.30 7.28 -45.86
N ILE A 92 13.40 8.22 -45.57
CA ILE A 92 12.46 8.72 -46.58
C ILE A 92 12.99 10.10 -46.99
N PRO A 93 13.43 10.32 -48.25
CA PRO A 93 13.32 11.63 -48.87
C PRO A 93 11.85 11.96 -49.19
#